data_AF-A0A382D1E9-F1
#
_entry.id   AF-A0A382D1E9-F1
#
_cell.length_a   1.000
_cell.length_b   1.000
_cell.length_c   1.000
_cell.angle_alpha   90.00
_cell.angle_beta   90.00
_cell.angle_gamma   90.00
#
_symmetry.space_group_name_H-M   'P 1'
#
loop_
_entity.id
_entity.type
_entity.pdbx_description
1 polymer ?
#
loop_
_entity_poly.entity_id
_entity_poly.type
_entity_poly.pdbx_seq_one_letter_code
_entity_poly.pdbx_strand_id
1 'polypeptide(L)'
;LEETYRTKIEAYTNQKVEYIGETINGKRAVVETLIITDNTEIPVNYKLKNNDGIWFAYDVVIEGISLVSNYRSTFAAIVKNDGMDGLLNDIQLRIDKYKSSNEPASYSDPTEDS
;
A
#
# COMPACT_ATOMS: atom_id res chain seq x y z
N LEU A 1 -8.75 -2.09 12.26
CA LEU A 1 -8.40 -2.91 11.07
C LEU A 1 -7.50 -2.14 10.11
N GLU A 2 -7.89 -0.96 9.63
CA GLU A 2 -6.98 -0.11 8.82
C GLU A 2 -5.64 0.16 9.49
N GLU A 3 -5.66 0.63 10.74
CA GLU A 3 -4.43 0.94 11.50
C GLU A 3 -3.55 -0.30 11.66
N THR A 4 -4.16 -1.47 11.88
CA THR A 4 -3.47 -2.75 12.02
C THR A 4 -2.67 -3.13 10.76
N TYR A 5 -3.24 -3.00 9.56
CA TYR A 5 -2.53 -3.35 8.32
C TYR A 5 -1.50 -2.29 7.92
N ARG A 6 -1.76 -1.02 8.26
CA ARG A 6 -0.77 0.06 8.12
C ARG A 6 0.45 -0.19 9.00
N THR A 7 0.23 -0.46 10.29
CA THR A 7 1.31 -0.79 11.23
C THR A 7 2.08 -2.02 10.78
N LYS A 8 1.41 -3.03 10.21
CA LYS A 8 2.08 -4.19 9.61
C LYS A 8 3.04 -3.75 8.48
N ILE A 9 2.58 -3.00 7.48
CA ILE A 9 3.43 -2.53 6.37
C ILE A 9 4.60 -1.67 6.87
N GLU A 10 4.32 -0.73 7.78
CA GLU A 10 5.35 0.15 8.36
C GLU A 10 6.39 -0.65 9.16
N ALA A 11 5.95 -1.64 9.95
CA ALA A 11 6.84 -2.52 10.70
C ALA A 11 7.75 -3.38 9.80
N TYR A 12 7.32 -3.64 8.57
CA TYR A 12 8.04 -4.51 7.64
C TYR A 12 9.02 -3.77 6.72
N THR A 13 9.15 -2.45 6.84
CA THR A 13 10.04 -1.62 6.00
C THR A 13 11.54 -1.93 6.17
N ASN A 14 11.95 -2.53 7.28
CA ASN A 14 13.36 -2.86 7.59
C ASN A 14 13.68 -4.36 7.51
N GLN A 15 12.77 -5.18 6.99
CA GLN A 15 12.92 -6.64 7.00
C GLN A 15 13.33 -7.19 5.64
N LYS A 16 13.98 -8.36 5.64
CA LYS A 16 14.44 -9.00 4.41
C LYS A 16 13.22 -9.48 3.62
N VAL A 17 13.12 -9.06 2.36
CA VAL A 17 12.10 -9.54 1.43
C VAL A 17 12.71 -10.59 0.51
N GLU A 18 12.12 -11.77 0.49
CA GLU A 18 12.49 -12.86 -0.40
C GLU A 18 11.47 -13.00 -1.53
N TYR A 19 11.97 -13.01 -2.76
CA TYR A 19 11.16 -13.28 -3.94
C TYR A 19 10.94 -14.78 -4.08
N ILE A 20 9.68 -15.19 -4.23
CA ILE A 20 9.28 -16.60 -4.35
C ILE A 20 8.97 -16.94 -5.80
N GLY A 21 8.24 -16.07 -6.49
CA GLY A 21 7.81 -16.33 -7.85
C GLY A 21 6.85 -15.28 -8.38
N GLU A 22 6.48 -15.44 -9.65
CA GLU A 22 5.48 -14.60 -10.27
C GLU A 22 4.60 -15.41 -11.23
N THR A 23 3.33 -15.03 -11.30
CA THR A 23 2.38 -15.54 -12.28
C THR A 23 1.87 -14.38 -13.11
N ILE A 24 2.13 -14.41 -14.42
CA ILE A 24 1.69 -13.40 -15.37
C ILE A 24 0.50 -13.93 -16.19
N ASN A 25 -0.57 -13.13 -16.28
CA ASN A 25 -1.74 -13.39 -17.10
C ASN A 25 -2.13 -12.13 -17.87
N GLY A 26 -1.63 -12.04 -19.12
CA GLY A 26 -1.85 -10.89 -20.00
C GLY A 26 -1.31 -9.60 -19.39
N LYS A 27 -2.21 -8.64 -19.09
CA LYS A 27 -1.86 -7.35 -18.46
C LYS A 27 -1.87 -7.38 -16.93
N ARG A 28 -1.98 -8.55 -16.31
CA ARG A 28 -1.96 -8.69 -14.85
C ARG A 28 -0.86 -9.65 -14.43
N ALA A 29 -0.28 -9.40 -13.27
CA ALA A 29 0.66 -10.31 -12.64
C ALA A 29 0.42 -10.37 -11.15
N VAL A 30 0.80 -11.49 -10.54
CA VAL A 30 0.95 -11.62 -9.10
C VAL A 30 2.40 -11.96 -8.84
N VAL A 31 3.07 -11.14 -8.03
CA VAL A 31 4.43 -11.39 -7.54
C VAL A 31 4.32 -11.84 -6.09
N GLU A 32 4.83 -13.03 -5.80
CA GLU A 32 4.79 -13.67 -4.49
C GLU A 32 6.11 -13.41 -3.77
N THR A 33 6.00 -12.90 -2.54
CA THR A 33 7.16 -12.61 -1.69
C THR A 33 6.94 -13.12 -0.28
N LEU A 34 8.04 -13.37 0.44
CA LEU A 34 8.05 -13.60 1.88
C LEU A 34 8.81 -12.47 2.56
N ILE A 35 8.19 -11.88 3.57
CA ILE A 35 8.89 -11.00 4.51
C ILE A 35 9.43 -11.88 5.64
N ILE A 36 10.75 -11.92 5.76
CA ILE A 36 11.45 -12.72 6.76
C ILE A 36 11.71 -11.84 7.98
N THR A 37 11.14 -12.25 9.11
CA THR A 37 11.35 -11.63 10.42
C THR A 37 12.09 -12.62 11.32
N ASP A 38 12.61 -12.17 12.47
CA ASP A 38 13.36 -13.04 13.39
C ASP A 38 12.56 -14.28 13.84
N ASN A 39 11.23 -14.20 13.87
CA ASN A 39 10.37 -15.24 14.44
C ASN A 39 9.29 -15.78 13.47
N THR A 40 9.11 -15.17 12.30
CA THR A 40 8.05 -15.58 11.37
C THR A 40 8.35 -15.16 9.93
N GLU A 41 7.80 -15.93 9.00
CA GLU A 41 7.71 -15.59 7.58
C GLU A 41 6.29 -15.09 7.29
N ILE A 42 6.17 -14.00 6.54
CA ILE A 42 4.87 -13.39 6.25
C ILE A 42 4.69 -13.34 4.74
N PRO A 43 3.71 -14.07 4.18
CA PRO A 43 3.44 -14.04 2.76
C PRO A 43 2.80 -12.72 2.35
N VAL A 44 3.43 -12.08 1.37
CA VAL A 44 2.99 -10.82 0.78
C VAL A 44 2.96 -10.96 -0.73
N ASN A 45 1.76 -10.82 -1.30
CA ASN A 45 1.54 -10.92 -2.73
C ASN A 45 1.23 -9.53 -3.30
N TYR A 46 2.02 -9.10 -4.26
CA TYR A 46 1.79 -7.88 -5.01
C TYR A 46 0.96 -8.20 -6.24
N LYS A 47 -0.16 -7.50 -6.45
CA LYS A 47 -0.90 -7.56 -7.71
C LYS A 47 -0.49 -6.39 -8.59
N LEU A 48 0.00 -6.72 -9.78
CA LEU A 48 0.51 -5.75 -10.74
C LEU A 48 -0.41 -5.68 -11.96
N LYS A 49 -0.45 -4.51 -12.56
CA LYS A 49 -1.10 -4.24 -13.85
C LYS A 49 -0.07 -3.66 -14.80
N ASN A 50 -0.02 -4.20 -16.01
CA ASN A 50 0.78 -3.64 -17.09
C ASN A 50 0.01 -2.52 -17.77
N ASN A 51 0.63 -1.35 -17.82
CA ASN A 51 0.18 -0.20 -18.60
C ASN A 51 1.30 0.16 -19.57
N ASP A 52 1.09 -0.15 -20.85
CA ASP A 52 2.00 0.16 -21.96
C ASP A 52 3.45 -0.30 -21.72
N GLY A 53 3.60 -1.53 -21.23
CA GLY A 53 4.91 -2.12 -20.96
C GLY A 53 5.44 -1.85 -19.54
N ILE A 54 4.86 -0.92 -18.81
CA ILE A 54 5.26 -0.58 -17.44
C ILE A 54 4.34 -1.30 -16.44
N TRP A 55 4.91 -2.02 -15.49
CA TRP A 55 4.16 -2.71 -14.45
C TRP A 55 3.98 -1.83 -13.22
N PHE A 56 2.73 -1.69 -12.77
CA PHE A 56 2.37 -0.94 -11.58
C PHE A 56 1.71 -1.88 -10.56
N ALA A 57 2.21 -1.89 -9.33
CA ALA A 57 1.51 -2.53 -8.23
C ALA A 57 0.25 -1.72 -7.89
N TYR A 58 -0.92 -2.37 -7.90
CA TYR A 58 -2.19 -1.72 -7.59
C TYR A 58 -2.85 -2.24 -6.32
N ASP A 59 -2.44 -3.40 -5.83
CA ASP A 59 -2.95 -4.01 -4.61
C ASP A 59 -1.84 -4.84 -3.95
N VAL A 60 -1.82 -4.85 -2.62
CA VAL A 60 -0.94 -5.70 -1.83
C VAL A 60 -1.85 -6.60 -1.00
N VAL A 61 -1.53 -7.89 -0.98
CA VAL A 61 -2.27 -8.90 -0.25
C VAL A 61 -1.36 -9.47 0.81
N ILE A 62 -1.69 -9.23 2.08
CA ILE A 62 -0.91 -9.71 3.22
C ILE A 62 -1.73 -10.80 3.90
N GLU A 63 -1.16 -12.00 4.04
CA GLU A 63 -1.86 -13.13 4.67
C GLU A 63 -3.24 -13.42 4.04
N GLY A 64 -3.34 -13.24 2.70
CA GLY A 64 -4.59 -13.43 1.95
C GLY A 64 -5.56 -12.25 1.96
N ILE A 65 -5.23 -11.16 2.67
CA ILE A 65 -6.12 -10.00 2.82
C ILE A 65 -5.64 -8.85 1.94
N SER A 66 -6.46 -8.50 0.94
CA SER A 66 -6.22 -7.36 0.05
C SER A 66 -6.41 -6.04 0.80
N LEU A 67 -5.38 -5.19 0.75
CA LEU A 67 -5.47 -3.85 1.29
C LEU A 67 -6.55 -3.05 0.57
N VAL A 68 -6.55 -3.05 -0.76
CA VAL A 68 -7.54 -2.30 -1.55
C VAL A 68 -8.96 -2.73 -1.20
N SER A 69 -9.21 -4.04 -1.11
CA SER A 69 -10.54 -4.55 -0.73
C SER A 69 -10.94 -4.14 0.68
N ASN A 70 -9.99 -4.15 1.62
CA ASN A 70 -10.23 -3.70 2.98
C ASN A 70 -10.62 -2.20 3.02
N TYR A 71 -9.90 -1.34 2.29
CA TYR A 71 -10.23 0.08 2.17
C TYR A 71 -11.56 0.34 1.46
N ARG A 72 -11.89 -0.45 0.43
CA ARG A 72 -13.11 -0.26 -0.37
C ARG A 72 -14.38 -0.38 0.48
N SER A 73 -14.40 -1.29 1.45
CA SER A 73 -15.53 -1.44 2.38
C SER A 73 -15.71 -0.19 3.27
N THR A 74 -14.61 0.40 3.74
CA THR A 74 -14.63 1.64 4.52
C THR A 74 -15.09 2.83 3.69
N PHE A 75 -14.54 3.00 2.48
CA PHE A 75 -14.94 4.10 1.61
C PHE A 75 -16.39 3.98 1.15
N ALA A 76 -16.87 2.77 0.87
CA ALA A 76 -18.28 2.54 0.54
C ALA A 76 -19.22 2.94 1.70
N ALA A 77 -18.81 2.70 2.95
CA ALA A 77 -19.59 3.12 4.12
C ALA A 77 -19.62 4.64 4.26
N ILE A 78 -18.50 5.33 4.04
CA ILE A 78 -18.42 6.79 4.09
C ILE A 78 -19.26 7.41 2.98
N VAL A 79 -19.09 6.97 1.73
CA VAL A 79 -19.87 7.49 0.60
C VAL A 79 -21.37 7.30 0.82
N LYS A 80 -21.78 6.18 1.42
CA LYS A 80 -23.17 5.91 1.74
C LYS A 80 -23.74 6.87 2.80
N ASN A 81 -22.94 7.26 3.79
CA ASN A 81 -23.41 8.08 4.91
C ASN A 81 -23.23 9.59 4.67
N ASP A 82 -22.10 9.97 4.07
CA ASP A 82 -21.60 11.35 4.02
C ASP A 82 -21.35 11.85 2.58
N GLY A 83 -21.66 11.02 1.58
CA GLY A 83 -21.47 11.37 0.16
C GLY A 83 -19.99 11.47 -0.25
N MET A 84 -19.77 12.04 -1.43
CA MET A 84 -18.42 12.19 -1.99
C MET A 84 -17.56 13.18 -1.19
N ASP A 85 -18.18 14.26 -0.68
CA ASP A 85 -17.49 15.27 0.13
C ASP A 85 -16.97 14.68 1.44
N GLY A 86 -17.76 13.80 2.08
CA GLY A 86 -17.32 13.07 3.26
C GLY A 86 -16.12 12.16 2.99
N LEU A 87 -16.09 11.48 1.84
CA LEU A 87 -14.93 10.69 1.44
C LEU A 87 -13.69 11.55 1.20
N LEU A 88 -13.83 12.68 0.50
CA LEU A 88 -12.70 13.57 0.22
C LEU A 88 -12.11 14.14 1.52
N ASN A 89 -12.97 14.54 2.45
CA ASN A 89 -12.55 15.02 3.76
C ASN A 89 -11.84 13.94 4.59
N ASP A 90 -12.37 12.71 4.61
CA ASP A 90 -11.73 11.58 5.29
C ASP A 90 -10.34 11.26 4.70
N ILE A 91 -10.21 11.26 3.37
CA ILE A 91 -8.92 11.08 2.69
C ILE A 91 -7.94 12.21 3.08
N GLN A 92 -8.38 13.47 3.06
CA GLN A 92 -7.54 14.61 3.42
C GLN A 92 -7.05 14.51 4.88
N LEU A 93 -7.94 14.19 5.82
CA LEU A 93 -7.59 13.99 7.23
C LEU A 93 -6.57 12.87 7.43
N ARG A 94 -6.67 11.78 6.67
CA ARG A 94 -5.70 10.68 6.71
C ARG A 94 -4.35 11.08 6.14
N ILE A 95 -4.33 11.88 5.08
CA ILE A 95 -3.09 12.44 4.49
C ILE A 95 -2.41 13.36 5.50
N ASP A 96 -3.17 14.25 6.15
CA ASP A 96 -2.63 15.19 7.12
C ASP A 96 -2.07 14.47 8.35
N LYS A 97 -2.80 13.45 8.87
CA LYS A 97 -2.30 12.57 9.93
C LYS A 97 -1.02 11.84 9.51
N TYR A 98 -0.92 11.39 8.25
CA TYR A 98 0.28 10.74 7.75
C TYR A 98 1.47 11.71 7.69
N LYS A 99 1.28 12.92 7.14
CA LYS A 99 2.32 13.95 7.07
C LYS A 99 2.81 14.38 8.46
N SER A 100 1.91 14.47 9.44
CA SER A 100 2.30 14.84 10.81
C SER A 100 3.00 13.71 11.57
N SER A 101 2.77 12.45 11.19
CA SER A 101 3.36 11.27 11.86
C SER A 101 4.69 10.84 11.22
N ASN A 102 4.91 11.18 9.95
CA ASN A 102 6.09 10.88 9.17
C ASN A 102 6.69 12.18 8.60
N GLU A 103 7.17 13.10 9.45
CA GLU A 103 8.15 14.09 8.99
C GLU A 103 9.49 13.35 8.78
N PRO A 104 9.95 13.08 7.54
CA PRO A 104 11.33 12.73 7.31
C PRO A 104 12.12 14.04 7.28
N ALA A 105 13.37 14.03 7.73
CA ALA A 105 14.29 15.16 7.51
C ALA A 105 14.18 15.63 6.05
N SER A 106 13.84 16.91 5.87
CA SER A 106 13.91 17.71 4.64
C SER A 106 14.34 16.94 3.39
N TYR A 107 13.41 16.64 2.49
CA TYR A 107 13.76 16.51 1.08
C TYR A 107 14.09 17.92 0.57
N SER A 108 15.37 18.28 0.59
CA SER A 108 15.89 19.37 -0.23
C SER A 108 15.78 18.91 -1.69
N ASP A 109 14.90 19.57 -2.45
CA ASP A 109 14.82 19.42 -3.90
C ASP A 109 16.18 19.80 -4.51
N PRO A 110 16.92 18.88 -5.16
CA PRO A 110 18.19 19.21 -5.77
C PRO A 110 17.97 19.57 -7.24
N THR A 111 17.21 20.62 -7.55
CA THR A 111 17.33 21.35 -8.82
C THR A 111 16.68 22.74 -8.73
N GLU A 112 17.42 23.71 -8.22
CA GLU A 112 17.33 25.09 -8.71
C GLU A 112 18.72 25.76 -8.55
N ASP A 113 19.67 25.29 -9.38
CA ASP A 113 20.83 26.08 -9.76
C ASP A 113 21.00 25.97 -11.28
N SER A 114 20.54 27.00 -11.99
CA SER A 114 21.03 27.51 -13.27
C SER A 114 20.39 28.86 -13.56
#